data_AF-A0A947S3F7-F1
#
_entry.id   AF-A0A947S3F7-F1
#
_cell.length_a   1.000
_cell.length_b   1.000
_cell.length_c   1.000
_cell.angle_alpha   90.00
_cell.angle_beta   90.00
_cell.angle_gamma   90.00
#
_symmetry.space_group_name_H-M   'P 1'
#
loop_
_entity.id
_entity.type
_entity.pdbx_description
1 polymer ?
#
loop_
_entity_poly.entity_id
_entity_poly.type
_entity_poly.pdbx_seq_one_letter_code
_entity_poly.pdbx_strand_id
1 'polypeptide(L)'
;MKNKIIILLILILPLILSGCFNKAGDQQQAEPVVSYDIYTQEAVPGGGYKVKYPSTWEVAESATGKFEEFNDITTFKASDQEEIQVKIFTTDQAEALLEPYNIESESQTQIDSRLANDYLVQDLDNEGQRWHLISIINGDYLYLLMSNALGSSDFENFINDFNFLEYQEQEPATENSSNDFKIKLYFDDLNQENSDCLPHIYQEVIIQKPEVEIGLIPVAIKALIQTSSLEDLAEQNLSSAISINTRLLSFGYENNTAIVNFNNELNVGGGSCLMAMRRGQIEKTLKALNEVSGLQIKDVEIQVEGESETALQP
;
A
#
# COMPACT_ATOMS: atom_id res chain seq x y z
N MET A 1 -44.38 -67.50 -21.05
CA MET A 1 -45.76 -67.60 -20.52
C MET A 1 -45.74 -68.20 -19.12
N LYS A 2 -45.95 -67.38 -18.09
CA LYS A 2 -46.82 -67.59 -16.91
C LYS A 2 -46.40 -66.64 -15.79
N ASN A 3 -47.26 -65.63 -15.59
CA ASN A 3 -47.36 -64.76 -14.42
C ASN A 3 -47.43 -65.58 -13.13
N LYS A 4 -46.81 -65.11 -12.04
CA LYS A 4 -47.35 -65.05 -10.66
C LYS A 4 -46.57 -63.99 -9.86
N ILE A 5 -47.18 -62.83 -9.59
CA ILE A 5 -47.89 -62.44 -8.35
C ILE A 5 -46.94 -61.90 -7.27
N ILE A 6 -47.11 -60.59 -7.05
CA ILE A 6 -46.62 -59.74 -5.96
C ILE A 6 -47.21 -60.23 -4.62
N ILE A 7 -46.38 -60.33 -3.57
CA ILE A 7 -46.84 -60.20 -2.18
C ILE A 7 -45.90 -59.24 -1.45
N LEU A 8 -46.41 -58.03 -1.28
CA LEU A 8 -45.98 -57.00 -0.34
C LEU A 8 -46.32 -57.49 1.08
N LEU A 9 -45.35 -57.56 1.98
CA LEU A 9 -45.60 -57.81 3.40
C LEU A 9 -44.89 -56.74 4.22
N ILE A 10 -45.63 -55.65 4.41
CA ILE A 10 -45.45 -54.64 5.43
C ILE A 10 -45.65 -55.33 6.78
N LEU A 11 -44.64 -55.30 7.65
CA LEU A 11 -44.80 -55.65 9.06
C LEU A 11 -44.15 -54.54 9.90
N ILE A 12 -45.03 -53.76 10.50
CA ILE A 12 -44.75 -52.61 11.36
C ILE A 12 -44.95 -53.08 12.82
N LEU A 13 -44.11 -52.55 13.73
CA LEU A 13 -44.19 -52.44 15.20
C LEU A 13 -43.72 -53.63 16.06
N PRO A 14 -43.36 -53.42 17.36
CA PRO A 14 -42.94 -52.20 18.11
C PRO A 14 -41.58 -52.40 18.86
N LEU A 15 -40.70 -51.39 19.02
CA LEU A 15 -40.62 -50.39 20.11
C LEU A 15 -40.31 -50.90 21.56
N ILE A 16 -39.13 -50.46 22.03
CA ILE A 16 -38.65 -50.09 23.40
C ILE A 16 -37.94 -51.12 24.29
N LEU A 17 -36.82 -50.61 24.85
CA LEU A 17 -36.03 -50.95 26.05
C LEU A 17 -34.72 -51.67 25.67
N SER A 18 -33.52 -51.12 25.82
CA SER A 18 -32.96 -50.23 26.86
C SER A 18 -31.63 -49.65 26.30
N GLY A 19 -31.38 -48.35 26.31
CA GLY A 19 -30.80 -47.69 27.47
C GLY A 19 -29.30 -47.42 27.28
N CYS A 20 -28.96 -46.30 26.63
CA CYS A 20 -27.71 -45.56 26.85
C CYS A 20 -28.01 -44.08 26.57
N PHE A 21 -28.10 -43.31 27.64
CA PHE A 21 -28.09 -41.85 27.63
C PHE A 21 -26.80 -41.37 26.94
N ASN A 22 -26.92 -40.71 25.80
CA ASN A 22 -26.00 -39.63 25.46
C ASN A 22 -26.85 -38.40 25.16
N LYS A 23 -26.88 -37.53 26.16
CA LYS A 23 -27.36 -36.17 26.06
C LYS A 23 -26.44 -35.47 25.07
N ALA A 24 -26.79 -35.47 23.79
CA ALA A 24 -26.19 -34.60 22.80
C ALA A 24 -26.54 -33.17 23.26
N GLY A 25 -25.64 -32.57 24.03
CA GLY A 25 -25.67 -31.13 24.21
C GLY A 25 -25.51 -30.54 22.82
N ASP A 26 -26.42 -29.66 22.46
CA ASP A 26 -26.16 -28.66 21.43
C ASP A 26 -24.95 -27.86 21.91
N GLN A 27 -23.75 -28.35 21.59
CA GLN A 27 -22.61 -27.49 21.41
C GLN A 27 -22.90 -26.77 20.11
N GLN A 28 -23.60 -25.65 20.20
CA GLN A 28 -23.33 -24.55 19.29
C GLN A 28 -21.83 -24.30 19.43
N GLN A 29 -21.05 -24.91 18.53
CA GLN A 29 -19.69 -24.48 18.26
C GLN A 29 -19.85 -22.99 17.99
N ALA A 30 -19.41 -22.17 18.94
CA ALA A 30 -19.33 -20.74 18.73
C ALA A 30 -18.51 -20.57 17.46
N GLU A 31 -19.13 -20.04 16.41
CA GLU A 31 -18.41 -19.77 15.17
C GLU A 31 -17.19 -18.92 15.55
N PRO A 32 -16.00 -19.30 15.07
CA PRO A 32 -14.80 -18.55 15.41
C PRO A 32 -15.03 -17.09 15.00
N VAL A 33 -14.91 -16.17 15.95
CA VAL A 33 -15.03 -14.74 15.69
C VAL A 33 -13.87 -14.37 14.76
N VAL A 34 -14.18 -14.09 13.51
CA VAL A 34 -13.19 -13.64 12.53
C VAL A 34 -12.82 -12.20 12.86
N SER A 35 -11.53 -11.98 13.16
CA SER A 35 -10.96 -10.63 13.34
C SER A 35 -10.56 -10.07 11.98
N TYR A 36 -10.67 -8.76 11.81
CA TYR A 36 -10.32 -8.05 10.58
C TYR A 36 -9.35 -6.91 10.86
N ASP A 37 -8.40 -6.73 9.95
CA ASP A 37 -7.48 -5.60 9.89
C ASP A 37 -7.81 -4.71 8.68
N ILE A 38 -7.25 -3.50 8.66
CA ILE A 38 -7.38 -2.57 7.55
C ILE A 38 -5.98 -2.24 7.04
N TYR A 39 -5.74 -2.52 5.77
CA TYR A 39 -4.54 -2.09 5.07
C TYR A 39 -4.84 -0.78 4.33
N THR A 40 -3.89 0.16 4.34
CA THR A 40 -3.99 1.45 3.67
C THR A 40 -2.71 1.73 2.90
N GLN A 41 -2.82 1.98 1.59
CA GLN A 41 -1.72 2.33 0.71
C GLN A 41 -1.88 3.76 0.20
N GLU A 42 -0.98 4.65 0.63
CA GLU A 42 -0.95 6.07 0.25
C GLU A 42 0.09 6.37 -0.85
N ALA A 43 0.34 5.37 -1.71
CA ALA A 43 1.59 5.26 -2.47
C ALA A 43 1.82 6.28 -3.58
N VAL A 44 0.87 7.16 -3.93
CA VAL A 44 1.05 7.98 -5.13
C VAL A 44 0.47 9.39 -5.00
N PRO A 45 1.09 10.43 -5.61
CA PRO A 45 0.48 11.76 -5.67
C PRO A 45 -0.88 11.65 -6.36
N GLY A 46 -1.96 11.92 -5.63
CA GLY A 46 -3.32 11.91 -6.18
C GLY A 46 -4.06 10.57 -6.14
N GLY A 47 -3.53 9.51 -5.51
CA GLY A 47 -4.24 8.23 -5.45
C GLY A 47 -3.77 7.29 -4.34
N GLY A 48 -4.68 6.45 -3.88
CA GLY A 48 -4.43 5.44 -2.85
C GLY A 48 -5.62 4.53 -2.64
N TYR A 49 -5.46 3.49 -1.85
CA TYR A 49 -6.55 2.58 -1.52
C TYR A 49 -6.49 2.14 -0.06
N LYS A 50 -7.63 1.69 0.45
CA LYS A 50 -7.72 0.94 1.69
C LYS A 50 -8.56 -0.30 1.48
N VAL A 51 -8.25 -1.35 2.20
CA VAL A 51 -9.00 -2.60 2.14
C VAL A 51 -9.06 -3.25 3.51
N LYS A 52 -10.24 -3.77 3.85
CA LYS A 52 -10.45 -4.57 5.06
C LYS A 52 -10.19 -6.04 4.71
N TYR A 53 -9.44 -6.75 5.54
CA TYR A 53 -9.08 -8.15 5.30
C TYR A 53 -9.02 -8.94 6.63
N PRO A 54 -9.18 -10.28 6.62
CA PRO A 54 -9.04 -11.08 7.84
C PRO A 54 -7.65 -10.95 8.49
N SER A 55 -7.58 -10.70 9.79
CA SER A 55 -6.31 -10.52 10.53
C SER A 55 -5.41 -11.78 10.53
N THR A 56 -5.93 -12.91 10.05
CA THR A 56 -5.17 -14.16 9.90
C THR A 56 -4.32 -14.20 8.62
N TRP A 57 -4.54 -13.27 7.69
CA TRP A 57 -3.78 -13.21 6.44
C TRP A 57 -2.43 -12.54 6.66
N GLU A 58 -1.41 -13.00 5.94
CA GLU A 58 -0.12 -12.31 5.89
C GLU A 58 -0.14 -11.25 4.79
N VAL A 59 0.37 -10.06 5.08
CA VAL A 59 0.51 -8.99 4.09
C VAL A 59 1.99 -8.74 3.85
N ALA A 60 2.38 -8.67 2.58
CA ALA A 60 3.73 -8.37 2.14
C ALA A 60 3.70 -7.32 1.05
N GLU A 61 4.71 -6.44 1.05
CA GLU A 61 4.88 -5.43 0.01
C GLU A 61 6.15 -5.72 -0.78
N SER A 62 6.08 -5.51 -2.09
CA SER A 62 7.24 -5.60 -2.98
C SER A 62 7.28 -4.40 -3.91
N ALA A 63 8.43 -3.75 -3.91
CA ALA A 63 8.80 -2.70 -4.83
C ALA A 63 9.62 -3.32 -5.96
N THR A 64 9.09 -3.40 -7.18
CA THR A 64 9.84 -4.04 -8.29
C THR A 64 10.68 -3.06 -9.12
N GLY A 65 10.85 -1.81 -8.66
CA GLY A 65 11.35 -0.69 -9.47
C GLY A 65 12.71 -0.89 -10.13
N LYS A 66 12.71 -0.89 -11.46
CA LYS A 66 13.69 -0.12 -12.25
C LYS A 66 13.05 1.25 -12.54
N PHE A 67 13.89 2.29 -12.62
CA PHE A 67 13.52 3.67 -12.90
C PHE A 67 12.39 3.77 -13.96
N GLU A 68 11.40 4.64 -13.69
CA GLU A 68 10.21 4.95 -14.52
C GLU A 68 8.99 4.01 -14.43
N GLU A 69 9.07 2.87 -13.75
CA GLU A 69 7.91 1.99 -13.52
C GLU A 69 7.56 1.94 -12.03
N PHE A 70 6.53 2.68 -11.63
CA PHE A 70 6.03 2.68 -10.25
C PHE A 70 5.18 1.43 -9.99
N ASN A 71 5.83 0.27 -9.89
CA ASN A 71 5.17 -1.01 -9.66
C ASN A 71 5.21 -1.36 -8.17
N ASP A 72 4.21 -0.90 -7.43
CA ASP A 72 3.97 -1.33 -6.06
C ASP A 72 3.04 -2.55 -6.06
N ILE A 73 3.55 -3.67 -5.56
CA ILE A 73 2.79 -4.90 -5.39
C ILE A 73 2.53 -5.08 -3.89
N THR A 74 1.26 -5.07 -3.50
CA THR A 74 0.84 -5.54 -2.18
C THR A 74 0.26 -6.94 -2.33
N THR A 75 0.81 -7.91 -1.62
CA THR A 75 0.36 -9.31 -1.62
C THR A 75 -0.29 -9.65 -0.28
N PHE A 76 -1.52 -10.14 -0.33
CA PHE A 76 -2.30 -10.67 0.77
C PHE A 76 -2.37 -12.19 0.63
N LYS A 77 -1.74 -12.93 1.54
CA LYS A 77 -1.82 -14.39 1.58
C LYS A 77 -3.03 -14.82 2.38
N ALA A 78 -4.11 -15.16 1.67
CA ALA A 78 -5.34 -15.63 2.27
C ALA A 78 -5.20 -17.05 2.86
N SER A 79 -4.40 -17.89 2.20
CA SER A 79 -4.04 -19.23 2.66
C SER A 79 -2.72 -19.70 2.03
N ASP A 80 -2.27 -20.90 2.36
CA ASP A 80 -1.09 -21.54 1.73
C ASP A 80 -1.24 -21.70 0.20
N GLN A 81 -2.47 -21.62 -0.33
CA GLN A 81 -2.77 -21.84 -1.74
C GLN A 81 -3.39 -20.63 -2.43
N GLU A 82 -3.67 -19.55 -1.68
CA GLU A 82 -4.33 -18.36 -2.22
C GLU A 82 -3.56 -17.10 -1.88
N GLU A 83 -3.22 -16.37 -2.93
CA GLU A 83 -2.61 -15.05 -2.89
C GLU A 83 -3.47 -14.07 -3.67
N ILE A 84 -3.78 -12.95 -3.03
CA ILE A 84 -4.42 -11.79 -3.64
C ILE A 84 -3.38 -10.69 -3.77
N GLN A 85 -3.24 -10.09 -4.94
CA GLN A 85 -2.29 -9.03 -5.21
C GLN A 85 -3.01 -7.76 -5.65
N VAL A 86 -2.54 -6.61 -5.17
CA VAL A 86 -2.89 -5.30 -5.72
C VAL A 86 -1.64 -4.71 -6.31
N LYS A 87 -1.68 -4.43 -7.61
CA LYS A 87 -0.60 -3.77 -8.35
C LYS A 87 -1.07 -2.41 -8.80
N ILE A 88 -0.23 -1.40 -8.63
CA ILE A 88 -0.51 -0.04 -9.09
C ILE A 88 0.47 0.29 -10.21
N PHE A 89 -0.04 0.93 -11.27
CA PHE A 89 0.71 1.43 -12.41
C PHE A 89 0.22 2.81 -12.78
N THR A 90 0.99 3.57 -13.55
CA THR A 90 0.51 4.81 -14.19
C THR A 90 -0.29 4.48 -15.45
N THR A 91 -1.31 5.29 -15.77
CA THR A 91 -2.23 5.01 -16.89
C THR A 91 -1.58 5.12 -18.27
N ASP A 92 -0.48 5.85 -18.41
CA ASP A 92 0.29 5.94 -19.65
C ASP A 92 0.91 4.59 -20.08
N GLN A 93 1.08 3.67 -19.14
CA GLN A 93 1.55 2.30 -19.39
C GLN A 93 0.41 1.29 -19.53
N ALA A 94 -0.84 1.70 -19.33
CA ALA A 94 -1.98 0.78 -19.28
C ALA A 94 -2.10 -0.07 -20.54
N GLU A 95 -2.01 0.52 -21.73
CA GLU A 95 -2.16 -0.22 -22.99
C GLU A 95 -1.07 -1.29 -23.15
N ALA A 96 0.19 -0.96 -22.87
CA ALA A 96 1.31 -1.91 -22.98
C ALA A 96 1.28 -2.99 -21.89
N LEU A 97 0.84 -2.65 -20.67
CA LEU A 97 0.66 -3.60 -19.58
C LEU A 97 -0.51 -4.54 -19.82
N LEU A 98 -1.55 -4.05 -20.50
CA LEU A 98 -2.76 -4.79 -20.80
C LEU A 98 -2.68 -5.58 -22.11
N GLU A 99 -1.76 -5.23 -23.03
CA GLU A 99 -1.55 -5.91 -24.33
C GLU A 99 -1.27 -7.42 -24.22
N PRO A 100 -0.49 -7.93 -23.24
CA PRO A 100 -0.30 -9.37 -23.05
C PRO A 100 -1.58 -10.09 -22.61
N TYR A 101 -2.59 -9.35 -22.15
CA TYR A 101 -3.86 -9.90 -21.72
C TYR A 101 -4.83 -9.91 -22.91
N ASN A 102 -5.33 -11.09 -23.26
CA ASN A 102 -6.25 -11.26 -24.38
C ASN A 102 -7.66 -10.85 -23.94
N ILE A 103 -7.93 -9.55 -23.86
CA ILE A 103 -9.08 -8.96 -23.17
C ILE A 103 -10.37 -9.11 -24.00
N GLU A 104 -11.36 -9.82 -23.45
CA GLU A 104 -12.76 -9.76 -23.89
C GLU A 104 -13.57 -9.00 -22.81
N SER A 105 -14.17 -7.87 -23.14
CA SER A 105 -14.90 -7.05 -22.14
C SER A 105 -16.23 -7.72 -21.74
N GLU A 106 -16.42 -8.04 -20.46
CA GLU A 106 -17.72 -8.48 -19.93
C GLU A 106 -18.43 -7.35 -19.18
N SER A 107 -19.69 -7.04 -19.55
CA SER A 107 -20.55 -6.12 -18.80
C SER A 107 -21.31 -6.86 -17.67
N GLN A 108 -21.25 -6.34 -16.45
CA GLN A 108 -21.65 -6.91 -15.15
C GLN A 108 -23.09 -7.40 -15.06
N THR A 109 -23.26 -8.39 -14.18
CA THR A 109 -24.51 -8.53 -13.39
C THR A 109 -24.34 -8.58 -11.86
N GLN A 110 -23.14 -8.67 -11.24
CA GLN A 110 -23.03 -8.97 -9.79
C GLN A 110 -21.79 -8.43 -9.00
N ILE A 111 -21.34 -7.18 -9.17
CA ILE A 111 -20.38 -6.55 -8.21
C ILE A 111 -20.88 -5.14 -7.83
N ASP A 112 -20.79 -4.77 -6.54
CA ASP A 112 -21.39 -3.57 -5.97
C ASP A 112 -20.80 -2.27 -6.57
N SER A 113 -21.66 -1.27 -6.75
CA SER A 113 -21.51 0.01 -7.46
C SER A 113 -20.43 1.00 -6.95
N ARG A 114 -19.44 0.54 -6.19
CA ARG A 114 -18.45 1.39 -5.49
C ARG A 114 -17.05 1.40 -6.09
N LEU A 115 -16.80 0.52 -7.05
CA LEU A 115 -15.57 0.53 -7.84
C LEU A 115 -15.82 1.38 -9.08
N ALA A 116 -14.85 2.22 -9.46
CA ALA A 116 -14.96 3.18 -10.56
C ALA A 116 -15.33 2.53 -11.91
N ASN A 117 -15.68 3.37 -12.89
CA ASN A 117 -16.55 3.08 -14.03
C ASN A 117 -16.22 1.88 -14.95
N ASP A 118 -15.03 1.27 -14.88
CA ASP A 118 -14.64 0.17 -15.76
C ASP A 118 -13.91 -0.94 -14.99
N TYR A 119 -14.41 -2.18 -15.08
CA TYR A 119 -13.78 -3.40 -14.58
C TYR A 119 -13.70 -4.42 -15.72
N LEU A 120 -12.64 -5.23 -15.72
CA LEU A 120 -12.42 -6.33 -16.66
C LEU A 120 -12.05 -7.56 -15.85
N VAL A 121 -12.78 -8.67 -16.03
CA VAL A 121 -12.51 -9.95 -15.37
C VAL A 121 -11.84 -10.89 -16.36
N GLN A 122 -10.68 -11.46 -16.01
CA GLN A 122 -10.00 -12.42 -16.87
C GLN A 122 -9.24 -13.50 -16.09
N ASP A 123 -9.20 -14.72 -16.66
CA ASP A 123 -8.28 -15.79 -16.29
C ASP A 123 -6.98 -15.67 -17.11
N LEU A 124 -5.86 -15.35 -16.46
CA LEU A 124 -4.54 -15.26 -17.10
C LEU A 124 -3.76 -16.56 -16.94
N ASP A 125 -3.11 -17.07 -17.99
CA ASP A 125 -2.12 -18.14 -17.86
C ASP A 125 -0.71 -17.54 -18.03
N ASN A 126 -0.02 -17.28 -16.93
CA ASN A 126 1.38 -16.86 -16.93
C ASN A 126 2.22 -17.95 -16.26
N GLU A 127 3.16 -18.53 -17.00
CA GLU A 127 4.03 -19.63 -16.54
C GLU A 127 3.27 -20.85 -15.96
N GLY A 128 2.02 -21.09 -16.36
CA GLY A 128 1.19 -22.19 -15.86
C GLY A 128 0.37 -21.86 -14.60
N GLN A 129 0.41 -20.62 -14.12
CA GLN A 129 -0.43 -20.14 -13.03
C GLN A 129 -1.61 -19.34 -13.58
N ARG A 130 -2.82 -19.71 -13.13
CA ARG A 130 -4.06 -19.03 -13.47
C ARG A 130 -4.37 -17.90 -12.50
N TRP A 131 -4.52 -16.68 -13.02
CA TRP A 131 -4.92 -15.53 -12.20
C TRP A 131 -6.28 -14.97 -12.63
N HIS A 132 -7.18 -14.77 -11.68
CA HIS A 132 -8.35 -13.93 -11.83
C HIS A 132 -7.91 -12.47 -11.67
N LEU A 133 -8.02 -11.66 -12.71
CA LEU A 133 -7.62 -10.25 -12.72
C LEU A 133 -8.84 -9.32 -12.78
N ILE A 134 -8.78 -8.22 -12.04
CA ILE A 134 -9.68 -7.06 -12.11
C ILE A 134 -8.82 -5.81 -12.32
N SER A 135 -8.99 -5.14 -13.45
CA SER A 135 -8.34 -3.84 -13.72
C SER A 135 -9.29 -2.68 -13.41
N ILE A 136 -8.79 -1.64 -12.74
CA ILE A 136 -9.57 -0.43 -12.42
C ILE A 136 -8.72 0.81 -12.70
N ILE A 137 -9.26 1.77 -13.43
CA ILE A 137 -8.62 3.08 -13.63
C ILE A 137 -9.21 4.09 -12.65
N ASN A 138 -8.35 4.80 -11.92
CA ASN A 138 -8.73 5.88 -11.01
C ASN A 138 -7.69 7.00 -11.08
N GLY A 139 -8.08 8.14 -11.66
CA GLY A 139 -7.16 9.25 -11.98
C GLY A 139 -6.08 8.81 -12.96
N ASP A 140 -4.83 9.16 -12.66
CA ASP A 140 -3.64 8.80 -13.46
C ASP A 140 -3.11 7.39 -13.17
N TYR A 141 -3.87 6.55 -12.44
CA TYR A 141 -3.43 5.24 -11.99
C TYR A 141 -4.32 4.09 -12.48
N LEU A 142 -3.65 3.00 -12.88
CA LEU A 142 -4.23 1.70 -13.15
C LEU A 142 -3.96 0.77 -11.95
N TYR A 143 -5.03 0.25 -11.37
CA TYR A 143 -5.00 -0.74 -10.30
C TYR A 143 -5.32 -2.11 -10.89
N LEU A 144 -4.44 -3.10 -10.71
CA LEU A 144 -4.70 -4.50 -11.03
C LEU A 144 -4.86 -5.29 -9.73
N LEU A 145 -6.07 -5.78 -9.48
CA LEU A 145 -6.39 -6.67 -8.37
C LEU A 145 -6.40 -8.09 -8.92
N MET A 146 -5.59 -8.98 -8.35
CA MET A 146 -5.35 -10.30 -8.91
C MET A 146 -5.52 -11.36 -7.83
N SER A 147 -6.10 -12.51 -8.14
CA SER A 147 -6.07 -13.71 -7.27
C SER A 147 -5.64 -14.94 -8.06
N ASN A 148 -4.79 -15.78 -7.49
CA ASN A 148 -4.40 -17.05 -8.10
C ASN A 148 -5.44 -18.18 -7.86
N ALA A 149 -6.53 -17.89 -7.14
CA ALA A 149 -7.62 -18.82 -6.85
C ALA A 149 -8.91 -18.42 -7.58
N LEU A 150 -9.21 -19.13 -8.67
CA LEU A 150 -10.40 -18.86 -9.49
C LEU A 150 -11.70 -19.13 -8.71
N GLY A 151 -12.62 -18.17 -8.72
CA GLY A 151 -13.90 -18.25 -7.99
C GLY A 151 -13.76 -18.21 -6.47
N SER A 152 -12.67 -17.64 -5.96
CA SER A 152 -12.46 -17.48 -4.52
C SER A 152 -13.47 -16.52 -3.89
N SER A 153 -14.15 -16.98 -2.83
CA SER A 153 -14.98 -16.13 -1.98
C SER A 153 -14.16 -15.10 -1.21
N ASP A 154 -12.89 -15.40 -0.93
CA ASP A 154 -11.99 -14.48 -0.23
C ASP A 154 -11.61 -13.31 -1.14
N PHE A 155 -11.36 -13.58 -2.42
CA PHE A 155 -11.15 -12.53 -3.41
C PHE A 155 -12.42 -11.69 -3.62
N GLU A 156 -13.61 -12.31 -3.74
CA GLU A 156 -14.87 -11.56 -3.84
C GLU A 156 -15.10 -10.63 -2.64
N ASN A 157 -14.85 -11.13 -1.42
CA ASN A 157 -14.97 -10.33 -0.20
C ASN A 157 -13.94 -9.19 -0.16
N PHE A 158 -12.69 -9.48 -0.55
CA PHE A 158 -11.63 -8.48 -0.64
C PHE A 158 -12.02 -7.33 -1.56
N ILE A 159 -12.56 -7.64 -2.75
CA ILE A 159 -13.02 -6.65 -3.73
C ILE A 159 -14.17 -5.80 -3.16
N ASN A 160 -15.13 -6.42 -2.46
CA ASN A 160 -16.25 -5.70 -1.84
C ASN A 160 -15.83 -4.76 -0.71
N ASP A 161 -14.72 -5.07 -0.03
CA ASP A 161 -14.14 -4.26 1.04
C ASP A 161 -13.06 -3.27 0.54
N PHE A 162 -12.71 -3.33 -0.74
CA PHE A 162 -11.75 -2.44 -1.37
C PHE A 162 -12.36 -1.07 -1.60
N ASN A 163 -11.67 -0.02 -1.17
CA ASN A 163 -12.11 1.35 -1.35
C ASN A 163 -10.94 2.23 -1.80
N PHE A 164 -11.15 2.97 -2.87
CA PHE A 164 -10.24 4.05 -3.22
C PHE A 164 -10.28 5.13 -2.15
N LEU A 165 -9.11 5.71 -1.87
CA LEU A 165 -9.05 6.94 -1.13
C LEU A 165 -9.43 8.06 -2.13
N GLU A 166 -10.65 8.58 -2.01
CA GLU A 166 -11.07 9.77 -2.76
C GLU A 166 -10.14 10.93 -2.37
N TYR A 167 -9.38 11.42 -3.35
CA TYR A 167 -8.78 12.74 -3.27
C TYR A 167 -9.63 13.68 -4.12
N GLN A 168 -10.02 14.82 -3.55
CA GLN A 168 -10.67 15.89 -4.30
C GLN A 168 -9.65 16.40 -5.33
N GLU A 169 -9.89 16.17 -6.62
CA GLU A 169 -9.13 16.79 -7.71
C GLU A 169 -9.14 18.31 -7.54
N GLN A 170 -7.97 18.92 -7.37
CA GLN A 170 -7.81 20.33 -7.71
C GLN A 170 -7.66 20.41 -9.23
N GLU A 171 -8.63 21.03 -9.91
CA GLU A 171 -8.60 21.34 -11.34
C GLU A 171 -7.26 21.99 -11.76
N PRO A 172 -6.79 21.76 -13.00
CA PRO A 172 -5.49 22.23 -13.46
C PRO A 172 -5.41 23.75 -13.36
N ALA A 173 -4.39 24.23 -12.65
CA ALA A 173 -4.11 25.65 -12.51
C ALA A 173 -3.86 26.26 -13.90
N THR A 174 -4.83 27.05 -14.37
CA THR A 174 -4.53 28.22 -15.18
C THR A 174 -3.37 28.98 -14.54
N GLU A 175 -2.33 29.23 -15.33
CA GLU A 175 -1.19 30.08 -14.98
C GLU A 175 -1.66 31.29 -14.15
N ASN A 176 -1.03 31.48 -12.97
CA ASN A 176 -1.27 32.46 -11.90
C ASN A 176 -1.97 31.94 -10.63
N SER A 177 -1.53 30.82 -10.06
CA SER A 177 -1.76 30.54 -8.64
C SER A 177 -0.60 31.07 -7.81
N SER A 178 -0.87 32.05 -6.96
CA SER A 178 0.08 32.66 -6.02
C SER A 178 0.45 31.75 -4.83
N ASN A 179 0.32 30.41 -4.97
CA ASN A 179 0.44 29.45 -3.88
C ASN A 179 1.63 28.50 -3.97
N ASP A 180 2.47 28.61 -4.99
CA ASP A 180 3.72 27.86 -5.05
C ASP A 180 4.78 28.55 -4.18
N PHE A 181 5.56 27.75 -3.46
CA PHE A 181 6.68 28.27 -2.69
C PHE A 181 7.84 27.28 -2.63
N LYS A 182 9.00 27.80 -2.25
CA LYS A 182 10.24 27.04 -2.19
C LYS A 182 10.44 26.44 -0.80
N ILE A 183 10.75 25.16 -0.74
CA ILE A 183 11.25 24.49 0.48
C ILE A 183 12.71 24.11 0.30
N LYS A 184 13.40 23.93 1.43
CA LYS A 184 14.80 23.51 1.47
C LYS A 184 14.90 22.03 1.79
N LEU A 185 15.54 21.26 0.91
CA LEU A 185 15.89 19.85 1.11
C LEU A 185 17.37 19.75 1.43
N TYR A 186 17.75 19.06 2.50
CA TYR A 186 19.14 19.02 2.97
C TYR A 186 19.89 17.77 2.52
N PHE A 187 21.13 17.97 2.07
CA PHE A 187 22.02 16.95 1.50
C PHE A 187 23.45 17.07 2.05
N ASP A 188 24.24 16.01 1.82
CA ASP A 188 25.66 16.02 2.09
C ASP A 188 26.43 16.75 0.98
N ASP A 189 27.52 17.42 1.34
CA ASP A 189 28.41 18.12 0.42
C ASP A 189 29.68 17.28 0.22
N LEU A 190 29.81 16.67 -0.95
CA LEU A 190 30.96 15.81 -1.27
C LEU A 190 32.28 16.59 -1.40
N ASN A 191 32.24 17.93 -1.47
CA ASN A 191 33.45 18.75 -1.52
C ASN A 191 34.06 19.02 -0.15
N GLN A 192 33.32 18.76 0.93
CA GLN A 192 33.80 18.98 2.29
C GLN A 192 34.06 17.64 2.96
N GLU A 193 35.24 17.49 3.57
CA GLU A 193 35.48 16.36 4.47
C GLU A 193 34.58 16.53 5.70
N ASN A 194 33.44 15.85 5.65
CA ASN A 194 32.36 16.10 6.56
C ASN A 194 32.53 15.27 7.83
N SER A 195 33.31 15.81 8.77
CA SER A 195 33.74 15.07 9.98
C SER A 195 32.62 14.83 11.01
N ASP A 196 31.48 15.51 10.89
CA ASP A 196 30.38 15.45 11.85
C ASP A 196 29.18 14.59 11.38
N CYS A 197 29.24 14.03 10.17
CA CYS A 197 28.20 13.19 9.60
C CYS A 197 26.82 13.87 9.52
N LEU A 198 26.79 15.20 9.31
CA LEU A 198 25.56 15.98 9.18
C LEU A 198 25.44 16.65 7.80
N PRO A 199 24.23 16.83 7.25
CA PRO A 199 24.06 17.49 5.97
C PRO A 199 24.15 19.00 6.12
N HIS A 200 24.95 19.67 5.29
CA HIS A 200 25.20 21.12 5.42
C HIS A 200 24.74 21.96 4.24
N ILE A 201 24.51 21.34 3.09
CA ILE A 201 23.97 22.03 1.91
C ILE A 201 22.48 21.72 1.78
N TYR A 202 21.75 22.69 1.23
CA TYR A 202 20.37 22.49 0.83
C TYR A 202 20.17 22.79 -0.66
N GLN A 203 19.18 22.12 -1.24
CA GLN A 203 18.61 22.45 -2.54
C GLN A 203 17.21 23.02 -2.33
N GLU A 204 16.87 24.06 -3.09
CA GLU A 204 15.51 24.59 -3.11
C GLU A 204 14.67 23.82 -4.13
N VAL A 205 13.49 23.36 -3.71
CA VAL A 205 12.48 22.79 -4.62
C VAL A 205 11.19 23.57 -4.52
N ILE A 206 10.51 23.75 -5.64
CA ILE A 206 9.21 24.41 -5.70
C ILE A 206 8.14 23.36 -5.44
N ILE A 207 7.28 23.62 -4.47
CA ILE A 207 6.13 22.77 -4.17
C ILE A 207 4.85 23.61 -4.16
N GLN A 208 3.75 22.94 -4.50
CA GLN A 208 2.43 23.51 -4.32
C GLN A 208 2.07 23.49 -2.83
N LYS A 209 1.57 24.60 -2.30
CA LYS A 209 1.13 24.65 -0.90
C LYS A 209 -0.12 23.80 -0.70
N PRO A 210 -0.11 22.80 0.21
CA PRO A 210 -1.30 22.04 0.57
C PRO A 210 -2.29 22.94 1.33
N GLU A 211 -3.57 22.62 1.22
CA GLU A 211 -4.65 23.37 1.90
C GLU A 211 -4.49 23.38 3.41
N VAL A 212 -4.04 22.25 3.98
CA VAL A 212 -3.73 22.11 5.41
C VAL A 212 -2.22 22.08 5.59
N GLU A 213 -1.72 22.93 6.46
CA GLU A 213 -0.30 23.18 6.63
C GLU A 213 0.50 21.95 7.11
N ILE A 214 -0.11 21.07 7.89
CA ILE A 214 0.48 19.78 8.29
C ILE A 214 0.83 18.89 7.09
N GLY A 215 0.12 19.06 5.96
CA GLY A 215 0.40 18.36 4.70
C GLY A 215 1.77 18.70 4.10
N LEU A 216 2.46 19.73 4.60
CA LEU A 216 3.82 20.04 4.17
C LEU A 216 4.84 18.99 4.60
N ILE A 217 4.60 18.31 5.72
CA ILE A 217 5.49 17.26 6.23
C ILE A 217 5.67 16.12 5.22
N PRO A 218 4.60 15.42 4.77
CA PRO A 218 4.74 14.33 3.81
C PRO A 218 5.23 14.82 2.44
N VAL A 219 4.86 16.04 2.01
CA VAL A 219 5.33 16.62 0.74
C VAL A 219 6.84 16.83 0.77
N ALA A 220 7.38 17.41 1.83
CA ALA A 220 8.82 17.66 1.95
C ALA A 220 9.64 16.37 2.02
N ILE A 221 9.14 15.36 2.75
CA ILE A 221 9.81 14.05 2.83
C ILE A 221 9.79 13.32 1.50
N LYS A 222 8.65 13.30 0.81
CA LYS A 222 8.56 12.70 -0.53
C LYS A 222 9.52 13.39 -1.49
N ALA A 223 9.57 14.72 -1.47
CA ALA A 223 10.51 15.48 -2.29
C ALA A 223 11.98 15.17 -1.94
N LEU A 224 12.31 15.02 -0.65
CA LEU A 224 13.65 14.63 -0.20
C LEU A 224 14.05 13.24 -0.72
N ILE A 225 13.18 12.25 -0.61
CA ILE A 225 13.40 10.87 -1.10
C ILE A 225 13.58 10.88 -2.63
N GLN A 226 12.67 11.55 -3.36
CA GLN A 226 12.72 11.61 -4.82
C GLN A 226 13.98 12.31 -5.33
N THR A 227 14.34 13.46 -4.74
CA THR A 227 15.55 14.20 -5.13
C THR A 227 16.81 13.39 -4.84
N SER A 228 16.78 12.51 -3.84
CA SER A 228 17.90 11.58 -3.53
C SER A 228 18.19 10.56 -4.64
N SER A 229 17.26 10.38 -5.60
CA SER A 229 17.39 9.43 -6.71
C SER A 229 17.89 10.05 -8.02
N LEU A 230 18.09 11.37 -8.07
CA LEU A 230 18.45 12.10 -9.29
C LEU A 230 19.97 12.16 -9.50
N GLU A 231 20.40 11.91 -10.75
CA GLU A 231 21.79 12.12 -11.20
C GLU A 231 22.22 13.59 -11.02
N ASP A 232 21.27 14.52 -11.00
CA ASP A 232 21.44 15.97 -10.79
C ASP A 232 22.13 16.35 -9.47
N LEU A 233 22.04 15.50 -8.43
CA LEU A 233 22.76 15.74 -7.18
C LEU A 233 24.28 15.59 -7.40
N ALA A 234 24.70 14.60 -8.17
CA ALA A 234 26.11 14.35 -8.43
C ALA A 234 26.74 15.47 -9.25
N GLU A 235 26.01 16.07 -10.20
CA GLU A 235 26.47 17.24 -10.96
C GLU A 235 26.74 18.46 -10.06
N GLN A 236 26.04 18.53 -8.93
CA GLN A 236 26.20 19.57 -7.91
C GLN A 236 27.14 19.15 -6.77
N ASN A 237 27.81 17.99 -6.88
CA ASN A 237 28.63 17.38 -5.82
C ASN A 237 27.87 17.18 -4.51
N LEU A 238 26.58 16.88 -4.60
CA LEU A 238 25.72 16.55 -3.47
C LEU A 238 25.51 15.05 -3.42
N SER A 239 25.26 14.53 -2.22
CA SER A 239 24.78 13.17 -2.07
C SER A 239 23.70 13.06 -1.00
N SER A 240 22.90 12.01 -1.13
CA SER A 240 21.92 11.64 -0.11
C SER A 240 22.35 10.34 0.55
N ALA A 241 22.21 10.28 1.87
CA ALA A 241 22.36 9.05 2.62
C ALA A 241 21.07 8.21 2.61
N ILE A 242 19.93 8.79 2.24
CA ILE A 242 18.63 8.10 2.17
C ILE A 242 18.65 7.14 0.99
N SER A 243 18.35 5.86 1.25
CA SER A 243 18.25 4.83 0.21
C SER A 243 17.13 5.18 -0.77
N ILE A 244 17.34 4.95 -2.07
CA ILE A 244 16.33 5.18 -3.12
C ILE A 244 15.05 4.34 -2.93
N ASN A 245 15.12 3.25 -2.17
CA ASN A 245 13.96 2.40 -1.86
C ASN A 245 13.22 2.83 -0.58
N THR A 246 13.68 3.90 0.09
CA THR A 246 13.04 4.44 1.27
C THR A 246 11.67 5.00 0.91
N ARG A 247 10.66 4.72 1.73
CA ARG A 247 9.27 5.16 1.55
C ARG A 247 8.72 5.68 2.86
N LEU A 248 7.88 6.70 2.76
CA LEU A 248 7.09 7.21 3.88
C LEU A 248 5.80 6.37 3.98
N LEU A 249 5.64 5.65 5.09
CA LEU A 249 4.46 4.84 5.40
C LEU A 249 3.34 5.67 6.04
N SER A 250 3.70 6.57 6.95
CA SER A 250 2.75 7.46 7.62
C SER A 250 3.43 8.70 8.17
N PHE A 251 2.65 9.73 8.49
CA PHE A 251 3.14 10.95 9.13
C PHE A 251 2.16 11.49 10.17
N GLY A 252 2.66 12.35 11.04
CA GLY A 252 1.86 13.04 12.05
C GLY A 252 2.53 14.31 12.56
N TYR A 253 1.79 15.09 13.32
CA TYR A 253 2.30 16.27 14.01
C TYR A 253 1.56 16.46 15.33
N GLU A 254 2.28 16.35 16.44
CA GLU A 254 1.73 16.52 17.78
C GLU A 254 2.74 17.22 18.67
N ASN A 255 2.30 18.15 19.52
CA ASN A 255 3.14 18.79 20.53
C ASN A 255 4.44 19.43 19.99
N ASN A 256 4.41 19.97 18.77
CA ASN A 256 5.59 20.50 18.04
C ASN A 256 6.60 19.43 17.59
N THR A 257 6.21 18.16 17.60
CA THR A 257 6.98 17.02 17.09
C THR A 257 6.39 16.58 15.76
N ALA A 258 7.19 16.61 14.69
CA ALA A 258 6.83 15.95 13.43
C ALA A 258 7.16 14.47 13.52
N ILE A 259 6.19 13.60 13.31
CA ILE A 259 6.35 12.15 13.37
C ILE A 259 6.34 11.63 11.94
N VAL A 260 7.35 10.86 11.56
CA VAL A 260 7.49 10.30 10.21
C VAL A 260 7.89 8.83 10.31
N ASN A 261 7.10 7.96 9.71
CA ASN A 261 7.30 6.52 9.73
C ASN A 261 7.70 6.03 8.35
N PHE A 262 8.78 5.28 8.26
CA PHE A 262 9.35 4.79 7.01
C PHE A 262 9.36 3.26 6.93
N ASN A 263 9.53 2.72 5.74
CA ASN A 263 9.80 1.29 5.56
C ASN A 263 11.23 0.93 6.01
N ASN A 264 11.51 -0.37 6.16
CA ASN A 264 12.81 -0.87 6.63
C ASN A 264 14.00 -0.40 5.79
N GLU A 265 13.81 -0.05 4.52
CA GLU A 265 14.86 0.44 3.62
C GLU A 265 15.59 1.68 4.15
N LEU A 266 14.96 2.49 5.01
CA LEU A 266 15.63 3.61 5.66
C LEU A 266 16.78 3.15 6.58
N ASN A 267 16.65 1.97 7.19
CA ASN A 267 17.66 1.38 8.09
C ASN A 267 18.69 0.52 7.36
N VAL A 268 18.51 0.25 6.07
CA VAL A 268 19.40 -0.67 5.35
C VAL A 268 20.74 -0.01 5.02
N GLY A 269 21.82 -0.69 5.42
CA GLY A 269 23.20 -0.37 5.04
C GLY A 269 23.81 0.85 5.74
N GLY A 270 25.15 0.92 5.69
CA GLY A 270 25.93 1.99 6.32
C GLY A 270 26.37 1.70 7.76
N GLY A 271 27.21 2.59 8.30
CA GLY A 271 27.58 2.62 9.72
C GLY A 271 26.97 3.82 10.42
N SER A 272 27.39 4.07 11.68
CA SER A 272 26.88 5.18 12.51
C SER A 272 26.87 6.54 11.82
N CYS A 273 27.87 6.82 10.99
CA CYS A 273 27.94 8.07 10.23
C CYS A 273 26.81 8.19 9.20
N LEU A 274 26.52 7.12 8.46
CA LEU A 274 25.46 7.15 7.45
C LEU A 274 24.07 7.27 8.11
N MET A 275 23.87 6.61 9.24
CA MET A 275 22.64 6.73 10.03
C MET A 275 22.45 8.14 10.58
N ALA A 276 23.52 8.75 11.11
CA ALA A 276 23.49 10.14 11.56
C ALA A 276 23.17 11.10 10.40
N MET A 277 23.74 10.85 9.20
CA MET A 277 23.48 11.65 8.01
C MET A 277 22.01 11.57 7.59
N ARG A 278 21.44 10.35 7.48
CA ARG A 278 20.01 10.13 7.16
C ARG A 278 19.11 10.89 8.12
N ARG A 279 19.35 10.73 9.42
CA ARG A 279 18.62 11.43 10.49
C ARG A 279 18.73 12.94 10.29
N GLY A 280 19.94 13.44 10.09
CA GLY A 280 20.21 14.85 9.85
C GLY A 280 19.47 15.41 8.63
N GLN A 281 19.37 14.65 7.54
CA GLN A 281 18.70 15.10 6.31
C GLN A 281 17.20 15.26 6.54
N ILE A 282 16.58 14.26 7.17
CA ILE A 282 15.16 14.28 7.52
C ILE A 282 14.87 15.42 8.50
N GLU A 283 15.64 15.51 9.58
CA GLU A 283 15.41 16.51 10.62
C GLU A 283 15.57 17.94 10.13
N LYS A 284 16.66 18.25 9.40
CA LYS A 284 16.90 19.61 8.91
C LYS A 284 15.87 20.02 7.87
N THR A 285 15.48 19.10 6.98
CA THR A 285 14.44 19.34 5.97
C THR A 285 13.10 19.68 6.63
N LEU A 286 12.66 18.89 7.60
CA LEU A 286 11.39 19.14 8.30
C LEU A 286 11.43 20.42 9.13
N LYS A 287 12.52 20.68 9.85
CA LYS A 287 12.67 21.91 10.65
C LYS A 287 12.70 23.17 9.78
N ALA A 288 13.20 23.09 8.54
CA ALA A 288 13.20 24.21 7.60
C ALA A 288 11.80 24.62 7.13
N LEU A 289 10.78 23.75 7.27
CA LEU A 289 9.40 24.12 6.98
C LEU A 289 8.89 25.26 7.87
N ASN A 290 9.47 25.44 9.06
CA ASN A 290 9.13 26.56 9.95
C ASN A 290 9.46 27.94 9.34
N GLU A 291 10.34 28.00 8.34
CA GLU A 291 10.72 29.27 7.69
C GLU A 291 9.65 29.75 6.69
N VAL A 292 8.79 28.83 6.23
CA VAL A 292 7.89 29.00 5.09
C VAL A 292 6.44 28.64 5.42
N SER A 293 6.19 28.24 6.67
CA SER A 293 4.88 27.84 7.20
C SER A 293 4.73 28.30 8.65
N GLY A 294 3.50 28.27 9.17
CA GLY A 294 3.15 28.46 10.57
C GLY A 294 3.46 27.26 11.47
N LEU A 295 3.99 26.16 10.92
CA LEU A 295 4.47 25.03 11.72
C LEU A 295 5.55 25.49 12.71
N GLN A 296 5.60 24.82 13.86
CA GLN A 296 6.56 25.07 14.91
C GLN A 296 7.29 23.78 15.25
N ILE A 297 7.85 23.09 14.26
CA ILE A 297 8.54 21.80 14.45
C ILE A 297 9.80 22.04 15.29
N LYS A 298 9.80 21.57 16.53
CA LYS A 298 10.94 21.59 17.45
C LYS A 298 11.70 20.28 17.39
N ASP A 299 10.94 19.19 17.42
CA ASP A 299 11.44 17.83 17.45
C ASP A 299 10.92 17.04 16.24
N VAL A 300 11.65 16.00 15.87
CA VAL A 300 11.28 15.09 14.80
C VAL A 300 11.44 13.68 15.33
N GLU A 301 10.35 12.92 15.30
CA GLU A 301 10.35 11.50 15.62
C GLU A 301 10.39 10.71 14.31
N ILE A 302 11.45 9.92 14.15
CA ILE A 302 11.62 9.03 13.00
C ILE A 302 11.32 7.61 13.48
N GLN A 303 10.37 6.97 12.80
CA GLN A 303 9.99 5.58 13.01
C GLN A 303 10.37 4.77 11.77
N VAL A 304 10.68 3.50 11.98
CA VAL A 304 10.83 2.51 10.90
C VAL A 304 9.92 1.34 11.23
N GLU A 305 8.96 1.08 10.35
CA GLU A 305 7.90 0.07 10.54
C GLU A 305 7.15 0.25 11.87
N GLY A 306 6.93 1.51 12.28
CA GLY A 306 6.25 1.88 13.53
C GLY A 306 7.14 1.90 14.77
N GLU A 307 8.40 1.47 14.68
CA GLU A 307 9.33 1.44 15.80
C GLU A 307 10.28 2.65 15.79
N SER A 308 10.31 3.43 16.87
CA SER A 308 11.19 4.61 17.01
C SER A 308 12.54 4.30 17.67
N GLU A 309 12.61 3.27 18.51
CA GLU A 309 13.83 2.94 19.27
C GLU A 309 14.94 2.38 18.37
N THR A 310 14.55 1.57 17.39
CA THR A 310 15.45 0.90 16.42
C THR A 310 15.68 1.72 15.16
N ALA A 311 14.92 2.80 14.94
CA ALA A 311 15.03 3.66 13.78
C ALA A 311 16.40 4.36 13.73
N LEU A 312 17.12 4.15 12.64
CA LEU A 312 18.44 4.73 12.34
C LEU A 312 19.47 4.47 13.45
N GLN A 313 19.42 3.30 14.09
CA GLN A 313 20.49 2.82 14.95
C GLN A 313 21.59 2.17 14.11
N PRO A 314 22.88 2.36 14.45
CA PRO A 314 23.99 1.63 13.83
C PRO A 314 24.06 0.15 14.22
#